data_AF-A0A4D9DJ07-F1
#
_entry.id   AF-A0A4D9DJ07-F1
#
_cell.length_a   1.000
_cell.length_b   1.000
_cell.length_c   1.000
_cell.angle_alpha   90.00
_cell.angle_beta   90.00
_cell.angle_gamma   90.00
#
_symmetry.space_group_name_H-M   'P 1'
#
loop_
_entity.id
_entity.type
_entity.pdbx_description
1 polymer ?
#
loop_
_entity_poly.entity_id
_entity_poly.type
_entity_poly.pdbx_seq_one_letter_code
_entity_poly.pdbx_strand_id
1 'polypeptide(L)'
;MTRAGLRLLPLLLCFWPETAGSINPAMLRVTVDHVNCNGGVNSQYAFAITLPHATCSNPQNVATYLPTTQLADMRETIRPSGALYNPPSGNIVAAQPNEVIMPSGNTRSTVPGRMPRTGLLLLPLLLCFGPETTGSINPAALKQIVDYVNDNGGVNKQYAFAASLPHDTCNNPQNVSTYLPMTQLKVMRETIRSFGALYNPPRGHIVAARPKEVITPSGKYTEHSEWRLLSGQNSLVAQLTARTYRRDSCLILFTFNSPCSTKCLAEAGRSNIVGMTSNAFFAMDNNYKAFVFQSIFSYDMKPEVTRQALLDAWHRLCNVPLLRCDNNGCQDCTATDPENNPCLAGKA
;
A
#
# COMPACT_ATOMS: atom_id res chain seq x y z
N MET A 1 40.16 -7.77 11.45
CA MET A 1 39.42 -6.71 12.15
C MET A 1 38.89 -5.72 11.11
N THR A 2 37.70 -5.97 10.59
CA THR A 2 37.10 -5.16 9.50
C THR A 2 35.84 -4.51 10.06
N ARG A 3 35.84 -3.18 10.10
CA ARG A 3 34.69 -2.35 10.51
C ARG A 3 33.55 -2.53 9.50
N ALA A 4 32.42 -3.06 9.95
CA ALA A 4 31.17 -3.01 9.21
C ALA A 4 30.61 -1.58 9.30
N GLY A 5 30.54 -0.90 8.15
CA GLY A 5 29.85 0.38 8.01
C GLY A 5 28.34 0.18 8.08
N LEU A 6 27.70 0.83 9.06
CA LEU A 6 26.26 0.80 9.27
C LEU A 6 25.58 1.71 8.24
N ARG A 7 24.81 1.14 7.29
CA ARG A 7 23.88 1.90 6.44
C ARG A 7 22.52 1.94 7.13
N LEU A 8 22.13 3.12 7.62
CA LEU A 8 20.78 3.41 8.07
C LEU A 8 20.03 4.11 6.92
N LEU A 9 18.94 3.51 6.44
CA LEU A 9 17.88 4.23 5.74
C LEU A 9 16.54 3.87 6.40
N PRO A 10 15.94 4.79 7.16
CA PRO A 10 14.50 4.88 7.27
C PRO A 10 13.98 6.21 6.69
N LEU A 11 12.75 6.17 6.19
CA LEU A 11 12.01 7.29 5.59
C LEU A 11 11.94 8.49 6.56
N LEU A 12 12.15 9.69 6.02
CA LEU A 12 12.06 10.97 6.72
C LEU A 12 10.72 11.62 6.36
N LEU A 13 9.83 11.85 7.33
CA LEU A 13 8.65 12.71 7.16
C LEU A 13 8.98 14.09 7.75
N CYS A 14 8.92 15.14 6.94
CA CYS A 14 9.12 16.53 7.38
C CYS A 14 7.77 17.27 7.38
N PHE A 15 7.39 17.87 8.52
CA PHE A 15 6.24 18.76 8.64
C PHE A 15 6.68 20.23 8.63
N TRP A 16 5.89 21.10 8.00
CA TRP A 16 6.09 22.55 7.97
C TRP A 16 5.13 23.25 8.95
N PRO A 17 5.63 24.11 9.85
CA PRO A 17 4.82 25.18 10.43
C PRO A 17 5.24 26.53 9.82
N GLU A 18 4.39 27.11 8.97
CA GLU A 18 4.48 28.54 8.71
C GLU A 18 3.92 29.28 9.93
N THR A 19 4.76 30.13 10.52
CA THR A 19 4.54 31.00 11.70
C THR A 19 4.84 30.38 13.08
N ALA A 20 5.77 31.03 13.78
CA ALA A 20 6.19 30.73 15.14
C ALA A 20 5.06 31.07 16.12
N GLY A 21 4.39 30.04 16.63
CA GLY A 21 3.45 30.10 17.73
C GLY A 21 3.47 28.75 18.45
N SER A 22 3.54 28.79 19.77
CA SER A 22 3.53 27.65 20.70
C SER A 22 2.73 26.44 20.18
N ILE A 23 3.38 25.29 20.02
CA ILE A 23 2.70 24.04 19.67
C ILE A 23 1.86 23.61 20.87
N ASN A 24 0.54 23.68 20.74
CA ASN A 24 -0.39 23.09 21.69
C ASN A 24 -0.24 21.55 21.63
N PRO A 25 0.10 20.86 22.73
CA PRO A 25 0.28 19.40 22.73
C PRO A 25 -0.99 18.61 22.35
N ALA A 26 -2.16 19.26 22.27
CA ALA A 26 -3.40 18.66 21.78
C ALA A 26 -3.54 18.60 20.25
N MET A 27 -2.60 19.16 19.47
CA MET A 27 -2.67 19.21 17.99
C MET A 27 -1.68 18.29 17.26
N LEU A 28 -0.90 17.47 17.97
CA LEU A 28 0.01 16.52 17.33
C LEU A 28 -0.76 15.28 16.86
N ARG A 29 -1.30 15.30 15.63
CA ARG A 29 -1.73 14.07 14.93
C ARG A 29 -0.49 13.38 14.38
N VAL A 30 -0.02 12.35 15.06
CA VAL A 30 0.96 11.41 14.52
C VAL A 30 0.20 10.43 13.62
N THR A 31 0.33 10.59 12.31
CA THR A 31 -0.11 9.56 11.36
C THR A 31 0.92 8.45 11.37
N VAL A 32 0.50 7.24 11.72
CA VAL A 32 1.38 6.05 11.71
C VAL A 32 1.42 5.54 10.28
N ASP A 33 2.50 5.84 9.55
CA ASP A 33 2.81 5.14 8.31
C ASP A 33 3.66 3.90 8.62
N HIS A 34 3.14 2.72 8.28
CA HIS A 34 3.87 1.45 8.31
C HIS A 34 5.02 1.49 7.29
N VAL A 35 6.24 1.75 7.77
CA VAL A 35 7.45 1.52 6.96
C VAL A 35 8.28 0.45 7.64
N ASN A 36 8.25 -0.77 7.10
CA ASN A 36 9.20 -1.81 7.47
C ASN A 36 9.83 -2.41 6.21
N CYS A 37 11.10 -2.09 5.97
CA CYS A 37 11.92 -2.76 4.96
C CYS A 37 13.38 -2.87 5.45
N ASN A 38 13.65 -3.82 6.34
CA ASN A 38 14.75 -4.80 6.28
C ASN A 38 15.15 -5.29 7.68
N GLY A 39 15.03 -6.61 7.89
CA GLY A 39 15.69 -7.32 8.98
C GLY A 39 14.78 -7.69 10.16
N GLY A 40 14.11 -8.83 10.05
CA GLY A 40 14.07 -9.87 11.09
C GLY A 40 13.74 -9.53 12.55
N VAL A 41 13.09 -8.41 12.86
CA VAL A 41 12.49 -8.15 14.18
C VAL A 41 11.11 -7.52 14.00
N ASN A 42 10.08 -8.25 14.46
CA ASN A 42 8.66 -7.90 14.42
C ASN A 42 8.31 -6.81 15.44
N SER A 43 8.89 -5.63 15.30
CA SER A 43 8.53 -4.49 16.15
C SER A 43 8.07 -3.35 15.26
N GLN A 44 6.76 -3.10 15.28
CA GLN A 44 6.17 -1.89 14.69
C GLN A 44 6.55 -0.71 15.59
N TYR A 45 7.05 0.38 15.03
CA TYR A 45 7.29 1.62 15.76
C TYR A 45 6.81 2.79 14.92
N ALA A 46 6.24 3.80 15.57
CA ALA A 46 5.98 5.10 14.95
C ALA A 46 7.02 6.11 15.44
N PHE A 47 7.52 6.97 14.55
CA PHE A 47 8.39 8.08 14.95
C PHE A 47 8.09 9.35 14.13
N ALA A 48 8.34 10.51 14.72
CA ALA A 48 8.29 11.80 14.03
C ALA A 48 9.58 12.56 14.30
N ILE A 49 10.13 13.23 13.28
CA ILE A 49 11.40 13.95 13.36
C ILE A 49 11.24 15.37 12.82
N THR A 50 11.78 16.36 13.53
CA THR A 50 11.88 17.74 13.09
C THR A 50 13.26 18.00 12.48
N LEU A 51 13.31 18.39 11.20
CA LEU A 51 14.56 18.70 10.51
C LEU A 51 14.47 20.04 9.78
N PRO A 52 15.59 20.76 9.58
CA PRO A 52 15.61 21.92 8.71
C PRO A 52 15.24 21.53 7.27
N HIS A 53 14.52 22.42 6.58
CA HIS A 53 14.09 22.22 5.20
C HIS A 53 15.24 21.81 4.25
N ALA A 54 16.42 22.43 4.40
CA ALA A 54 17.60 22.10 3.61
C ALA A 54 18.05 20.63 3.78
N THR A 55 17.86 20.06 4.97
CA THR A 55 18.21 18.68 5.30
C THR A 55 17.16 17.70 4.76
N CYS A 56 15.88 18.09 4.69
CA CYS A 56 14.83 17.29 4.06
C CYS A 56 15.05 17.18 2.53
N SER A 57 15.52 18.26 1.90
CA SER A 57 15.79 18.31 0.45
C SER A 57 17.14 17.71 0.06
N ASN A 58 18.08 17.60 1.00
CA ASN A 58 19.38 16.96 0.80
C ASN A 58 19.82 16.20 2.07
N PRO A 59 19.67 14.87 2.13
CA PRO A 59 19.81 14.09 3.36
C PRO A 59 21.27 13.88 3.82
N GLN A 60 22.27 14.51 3.17
CA GLN A 60 23.68 14.34 3.52
C GLN A 60 24.03 14.78 4.96
N ASN A 61 23.20 15.65 5.56
CA ASN A 61 23.45 16.20 6.90
C ASN A 61 22.50 15.65 7.98
N VAL A 62 21.71 14.60 7.70
CA VAL A 62 20.73 14.05 8.66
C VAL A 62 21.41 13.61 9.96
N ALA A 63 22.62 13.03 9.89
CA ALA A 63 23.39 12.61 11.04
C ALA A 63 23.75 13.76 12.01
N THR A 64 23.77 15.00 11.53
CA THR A 64 24.02 16.20 12.36
C THR A 64 22.81 16.55 13.23
N TYR A 65 21.60 16.19 12.81
CA TYR A 65 20.34 16.50 13.51
C TYR A 65 19.76 15.32 14.28
N LEU A 66 20.30 14.11 14.04
CA LEU A 66 19.96 12.87 14.73
C LEU A 66 21.24 12.21 15.25
N PRO A 67 21.78 12.67 16.40
CA PRO A 67 22.94 12.06 17.00
C PRO A 67 22.71 10.57 17.26
N THR A 68 23.74 9.76 17.04
CA THR A 68 23.67 8.30 17.27
C THR A 68 23.31 7.95 18.72
N THR A 69 23.68 8.81 19.68
CA THR A 69 23.31 8.69 21.09
C THR A 69 21.81 8.85 21.30
N GLN A 70 21.16 9.80 20.63
CA GLN A 70 19.72 10.02 20.72
C GLN A 70 18.95 8.86 20.07
N LEU A 71 19.45 8.30 18.98
CA LEU A 71 18.85 7.12 18.35
C LEU A 71 19.01 5.86 19.22
N ALA A 72 20.12 5.71 19.93
CA ALA A 72 20.33 4.62 20.87
C ALA A 72 19.37 4.76 22.07
N ASP A 73 19.30 5.94 22.67
CA ASP A 73 18.40 6.25 23.78
C ASP A 73 16.92 6.02 23.42
N MET A 74 16.51 6.46 22.23
CA MET A 74 15.20 6.15 21.67
C MET A 74 14.95 4.65 21.61
N ARG A 75 15.87 3.87 21.00
CA ARG A 75 15.74 2.41 20.85
C ARG A 75 15.64 1.67 22.18
N GLU A 76 16.42 2.08 23.16
CA GLU A 76 16.36 1.51 24.51
C GLU A 76 15.01 1.82 25.16
N THR A 77 14.55 3.06 25.03
CA THR A 77 13.30 3.53 25.64
C THR A 77 12.08 2.87 25.05
N ILE A 78 12.02 2.72 23.71
CA ILE A 78 10.86 2.13 23.04
C ILE A 78 10.89 0.60 23.01
N ARG A 79 11.94 -0.07 23.52
CA ARG A 79 12.02 -1.54 23.52
C ARG A 79 10.82 -2.22 24.19
N PRO A 80 10.30 -1.74 25.34
CA PRO A 80 9.10 -2.30 25.93
C PRO A 80 7.87 -1.96 25.09
N SER A 81 6.97 -2.93 24.95
CA SER A 81 5.67 -2.69 24.33
C SER A 81 4.89 -1.60 25.08
N GLY A 82 4.28 -0.67 24.34
CA GLY A 82 3.56 0.48 24.89
C GLY A 82 4.43 1.68 25.29
N ALA A 83 5.76 1.61 25.12
CA ALA A 83 6.64 2.67 25.53
C ALA A 83 6.61 3.89 24.58
N LEU A 84 6.79 5.08 25.16
CA LEU A 84 6.87 6.36 24.47
C LEU A 84 8.24 7.00 24.73
N TYR A 85 8.94 7.35 23.67
CA TYR A 85 10.12 8.19 23.70
C TYR A 85 9.73 9.64 23.36
N ASN A 86 9.85 10.52 24.36
CA ASN A 86 9.61 11.96 24.23
C ASN A 86 10.64 12.72 25.07
N PRO A 87 11.85 12.97 24.55
CA PRO A 87 12.92 13.60 25.32
C PRO A 87 12.58 15.08 25.58
N PRO A 88 12.96 15.66 26.74
CA PRO A 88 12.70 17.07 27.07
C PRO A 88 13.29 18.06 26.06
N SER A 89 14.37 17.64 25.39
CA SER A 89 14.98 18.33 24.27
C SER A 89 15.37 17.31 23.21
N GLY A 90 15.05 17.60 21.95
CA GLY A 90 15.31 16.67 20.87
C GLY A 90 14.47 16.93 19.64
N ASN A 91 14.89 16.33 18.54
CA ASN A 91 14.22 16.45 17.25
C ASN A 91 13.41 15.22 16.91
N ILE A 92 13.28 14.23 17.81
CA ILE A 92 12.64 12.94 17.54
C ILE A 92 11.73 12.52 18.69
N VAL A 93 10.54 12.05 18.33
CA VAL A 93 9.62 11.33 19.22
C VAL A 93 9.32 9.97 18.62
N ALA A 94 9.13 8.94 19.44
CA ALA A 94 8.81 7.60 18.96
C ALA A 94 7.90 6.84 19.94
N ALA A 95 7.13 5.88 19.44
CA ALA A 95 6.27 5.03 20.25
C ALA A 95 6.31 3.58 19.75
N GLN A 96 6.28 2.62 20.69
CA GLN A 96 5.99 1.21 20.38
C GLN A 96 4.54 0.89 20.74
N PRO A 97 3.73 0.31 19.83
CA PRO A 97 2.37 -0.09 20.15
C PRO A 97 2.35 -1.22 21.20
N ASN A 98 1.23 -1.31 21.90
CA ASN A 98 0.95 -2.42 22.81
C ASN A 98 0.81 -3.72 22.02
N GLU A 99 1.49 -4.79 22.47
CA GLU A 99 1.25 -6.16 22.03
C GLU A 99 -0.11 -6.55 22.58
N VAL A 100 -1.10 -6.61 21.70
CA VAL A 100 -2.41 -7.14 22.04
C VAL A 100 -2.27 -8.66 22.13
N ILE A 101 -1.98 -9.17 23.32
CA ILE A 101 -2.08 -10.60 23.62
C ILE A 101 -3.57 -10.94 23.68
N MET A 102 -4.10 -11.47 22.58
CA MET A 102 -5.44 -12.05 22.53
C MET A 102 -5.47 -13.28 23.46
N PRO A 103 -6.32 -13.33 24.50
CA PRO A 103 -6.41 -14.50 25.37
C PRO A 103 -7.00 -15.69 24.61
N SER A 104 -6.25 -16.79 24.54
CA SER A 104 -6.77 -18.09 24.12
C SER A 104 -7.81 -18.56 25.15
N GLY A 105 -9.08 -18.54 24.79
CA GLY A 105 -10.16 -18.94 25.68
C GLY A 105 -10.17 -20.45 25.93
N ASN A 106 -10.08 -20.86 27.20
CA ASN A 106 -10.91 -21.95 27.69
C ASN A 106 -11.10 -21.98 29.22
N THR A 107 -12.30 -22.43 29.60
CA THR A 107 -12.80 -22.93 30.90
C THR A 107 -13.51 -21.99 31.89
N ARG A 108 -14.69 -22.50 32.28
CA ARG A 108 -15.72 -22.04 33.23
C ARG A 108 -15.24 -21.99 34.67
N SER A 109 -15.77 -21.04 35.44
CA SER A 109 -16.20 -21.28 36.83
C SER A 109 -17.27 -20.27 37.25
N THR A 110 -18.36 -20.77 37.85
CA THR A 110 -19.48 -20.02 38.44
C THR A 110 -19.31 -19.94 39.96
N VAL A 111 -19.39 -18.74 40.54
CA VAL A 111 -19.70 -18.51 41.96
C VAL A 111 -20.55 -17.23 42.09
N PRO A 112 -21.65 -17.22 42.89
CA PRO A 112 -22.48 -16.04 43.09
C PRO A 112 -22.02 -15.21 44.32
N GLY A 113 -21.91 -13.89 44.17
CA GLY A 113 -21.58 -13.00 45.28
C GLY A 113 -21.84 -11.52 45.00
N ARG A 114 -22.90 -10.99 45.63
CA ARG A 114 -23.16 -9.59 46.05
C ARG A 114 -22.33 -8.45 45.41
N MET A 115 -23.02 -7.57 44.69
CA MET A 115 -22.52 -6.24 44.28
C MET A 115 -22.54 -5.23 45.44
N PRO A 116 -21.53 -4.35 45.55
CA PRO A 116 -21.75 -2.98 45.99
C PRO A 116 -21.95 -2.06 44.77
N ARG A 117 -22.99 -1.23 44.84
CA ARG A 117 -23.24 -0.10 43.95
C ARG A 117 -22.26 1.03 44.28
N THR A 118 -21.33 1.31 43.37
CA THR A 118 -20.67 2.62 43.31
C THR A 118 -20.29 2.90 41.86
N GLY A 119 -20.58 4.11 41.41
CA GLY A 119 -20.61 4.49 40.00
C GLY A 119 -19.24 4.60 39.34
N LEU A 120 -19.26 4.49 38.01
CA LEU A 120 -18.63 5.45 37.12
C LEU A 120 -19.20 5.23 35.72
N LEU A 121 -19.83 6.27 35.16
CA LEU A 121 -20.16 6.37 33.75
C LEU A 121 -18.85 6.36 32.93
N LEU A 122 -18.45 5.18 32.45
CA LEU A 122 -17.35 4.96 31.50
C LEU A 122 -17.91 4.47 30.16
N LEU A 123 -18.81 5.24 29.55
CA LEU A 123 -19.17 5.14 28.14
C LEU A 123 -19.18 6.58 27.60
N PRO A 124 -18.07 7.03 26.97
CA PRO A 124 -17.89 6.77 25.54
C PRO A 124 -16.40 6.66 25.14
N LEU A 125 -15.76 5.51 25.34
CA LEU A 125 -14.40 5.23 24.81
C LEU A 125 -14.37 4.01 23.87
N LEU A 126 -15.53 3.41 23.60
CA LEU A 126 -15.68 2.22 22.74
C LEU A 126 -16.07 2.54 21.27
N LEU A 127 -16.02 3.81 20.85
CA LEU A 127 -16.34 4.22 19.47
C LEU A 127 -15.12 4.63 18.62
N CYS A 128 -13.90 4.53 19.15
CA CYS A 128 -12.69 4.95 18.41
C CYS A 128 -11.81 3.80 17.91
N PHE A 129 -12.26 2.55 18.01
CA PHE A 129 -11.56 1.41 17.42
C PHE A 129 -12.50 0.63 16.51
N GLY A 130 -12.97 1.29 15.45
CA GLY A 130 -13.15 0.54 14.21
C GLY A 130 -11.76 0.09 13.78
N PRO A 131 -11.56 -1.15 13.31
CA PRO A 131 -10.31 -1.48 12.65
C PRO A 131 -10.23 -0.53 11.46
N GLU A 132 -9.36 0.47 11.54
CA GLU A 132 -8.90 1.16 10.35
C GLU A 132 -8.24 0.07 9.51
N THR A 133 -9.04 -0.54 8.62
CA THR A 133 -8.51 -1.18 7.43
C THR A 133 -7.48 -0.21 6.90
N THR A 134 -6.23 -0.64 6.75
CA THR A 134 -5.21 0.09 5.99
C THR A 134 -5.91 0.74 4.80
N GLY A 135 -6.07 2.06 4.85
CA GLY A 135 -7.11 2.75 4.07
C GLY A 135 -7.04 2.31 2.61
N SER A 136 -8.19 1.98 2.01
CA SER A 136 -8.33 1.73 0.58
C SER A 136 -9.71 2.21 0.13
N ILE A 137 -9.90 2.27 -1.19
CA ILE A 137 -11.21 2.52 -1.78
C ILE A 137 -12.17 1.44 -1.27
N ASN A 138 -13.39 1.84 -0.89
CA ASN A 138 -14.42 0.90 -0.43
C ASN A 138 -14.51 -0.32 -1.37
N PRO A 139 -14.34 -1.56 -0.89
CA PRO A 139 -14.27 -2.74 -1.76
C PRO A 139 -15.49 -2.94 -2.67
N ALA A 140 -16.69 -2.56 -2.22
CA ALA A 140 -17.89 -2.66 -3.04
C ALA A 140 -17.90 -1.62 -4.17
N ALA A 141 -17.47 -0.38 -3.88
CA ALA A 141 -17.30 0.65 -4.90
C ALA A 141 -16.19 0.27 -5.91
N LEU A 142 -15.06 -0.24 -5.41
CA LEU A 142 -13.96 -0.71 -6.23
C LEU A 142 -14.38 -1.83 -7.18
N LYS A 143 -15.21 -2.77 -6.69
CA LYS A 143 -15.78 -3.84 -7.53
C LYS A 143 -16.60 -3.28 -8.69
N GLN A 144 -17.49 -2.32 -8.41
CA GLN A 144 -18.32 -1.70 -9.45
C GLN A 144 -17.48 -0.99 -10.52
N ILE A 145 -16.40 -0.29 -10.11
CA ILE A 145 -15.49 0.37 -11.05
C ILE A 145 -14.75 -0.66 -11.92
N VAL A 146 -14.18 -1.70 -11.29
CA VAL A 146 -13.42 -2.74 -11.97
C VAL A 146 -14.30 -3.52 -12.94
N ASP A 147 -15.51 -3.91 -12.53
CA ASP A 147 -16.49 -4.58 -13.39
C ASP A 147 -16.86 -3.72 -14.58
N TYR A 148 -17.20 -2.45 -14.33
CA TYR A 148 -17.55 -1.52 -15.39
C TYR A 148 -16.44 -1.39 -16.44
N VAL A 149 -15.16 -1.32 -16.02
CA VAL A 149 -14.03 -1.29 -16.97
C VAL A 149 -13.84 -2.63 -17.67
N ASN A 150 -13.95 -3.75 -16.96
CA ASN A 150 -13.75 -5.08 -17.55
C ASN A 150 -14.84 -5.41 -18.59
N ASP A 151 -16.10 -5.13 -18.28
CA ASP A 151 -17.26 -5.41 -19.13
C ASP A 151 -17.27 -4.57 -20.41
N ASN A 152 -16.70 -3.37 -20.38
CA ASN A 152 -16.73 -2.43 -21.50
C ASN A 152 -15.38 -2.25 -22.22
N GLY A 153 -14.27 -2.52 -21.54
CA GLY A 153 -12.92 -2.24 -22.01
C GLY A 153 -11.90 -3.37 -21.82
N GLY A 154 -12.22 -4.34 -20.97
CA GLY A 154 -11.40 -5.52 -20.73
C GLY A 154 -11.25 -6.41 -21.97
N VAL A 155 -10.20 -7.22 -21.98
CA VAL A 155 -9.88 -8.18 -23.04
C VAL A 155 -9.57 -9.54 -22.42
N ASN A 156 -9.72 -10.61 -23.21
CA ASN A 156 -9.42 -11.95 -22.72
C ASN A 156 -7.92 -12.08 -22.34
N LYS A 157 -7.66 -12.83 -21.27
CA LYS A 157 -6.33 -13.16 -20.75
C LYS A 157 -5.65 -11.97 -20.04
N GLN A 158 -4.32 -11.92 -20.09
CA GLN A 158 -3.52 -10.96 -19.36
C GLN A 158 -3.59 -9.55 -19.96
N TYR A 159 -3.97 -8.58 -19.14
CA TYR A 159 -3.82 -7.15 -19.35
C TYR A 159 -3.78 -6.45 -17.99
N ALA A 160 -3.40 -5.18 -18.00
CA ALA A 160 -3.53 -4.29 -16.87
C ALA A 160 -4.07 -2.94 -17.34
N PHE A 161 -4.73 -2.20 -16.44
CA PHE A 161 -5.07 -0.80 -16.66
C PHE A 161 -4.78 0.00 -15.39
N ALA A 162 -4.53 1.30 -15.56
CA ALA A 162 -4.59 2.25 -14.47
C ALA A 162 -5.67 3.28 -14.75
N ALA A 163 -6.48 3.60 -13.75
CA ALA A 163 -7.53 4.60 -13.82
C ALA A 163 -7.36 5.63 -12.71
N SER A 164 -7.58 6.90 -13.03
CA SER A 164 -7.52 8.00 -12.06
C SER A 164 -8.82 8.79 -12.10
N LEU A 165 -9.57 8.75 -11.01
CA LEU A 165 -10.96 9.21 -10.92
C LEU A 165 -11.12 10.16 -9.72
N PRO A 166 -12.10 11.07 -9.71
CA PRO A 166 -12.36 11.89 -8.52
C PRO A 166 -12.83 11.07 -7.33
N HIS A 167 -12.52 11.52 -6.11
CA HIS A 167 -12.89 10.86 -4.84
C HIS A 167 -14.37 10.47 -4.79
N ASP A 168 -15.27 11.38 -5.17
CA ASP A 168 -16.71 11.12 -5.16
C ASP A 168 -17.09 9.92 -6.05
N THR A 169 -16.41 9.77 -7.19
CA THR A 169 -16.59 8.62 -8.08
C THR A 169 -16.04 7.34 -7.47
N CYS A 170 -14.93 7.42 -6.72
CA CYS A 170 -14.32 6.25 -6.08
C CYS A 170 -15.11 5.79 -4.84
N ASN A 171 -15.81 6.71 -4.18
CA ASN A 171 -16.69 6.41 -3.05
C ASN A 171 -18.08 5.94 -3.49
N ASN A 172 -18.62 6.55 -4.56
CA ASN A 172 -19.93 6.26 -5.10
C ASN A 172 -19.88 6.21 -6.65
N PRO A 173 -19.60 5.05 -7.26
CA PRO A 173 -19.27 4.93 -8.67
C PRO A 173 -20.48 4.98 -9.62
N GLN A 174 -21.59 5.60 -9.20
CA GLN A 174 -22.77 5.82 -10.04
C GLN A 174 -22.47 6.67 -11.28
N ASN A 175 -21.46 7.54 -11.21
CA ASN A 175 -21.03 8.43 -12.29
C ASN A 175 -19.72 7.99 -12.98
N VAL A 176 -19.30 6.72 -12.81
CA VAL A 176 -18.05 6.21 -13.43
C VAL A 176 -18.03 6.40 -14.94
N SER A 177 -19.18 6.32 -15.62
CA SER A 177 -19.32 6.49 -17.06
C SER A 177 -19.05 7.92 -17.55
N THR A 178 -19.13 8.93 -16.68
CA THR A 178 -18.76 10.32 -17.00
C THR A 178 -17.25 10.43 -17.24
N TYR A 179 -16.44 9.74 -16.45
CA TYR A 179 -14.98 9.79 -16.52
C TYR A 179 -14.39 8.69 -17.39
N LEU A 180 -15.10 7.56 -17.49
CA LEU A 180 -14.75 6.40 -18.32
C LEU A 180 -15.91 6.08 -19.27
N PRO A 181 -16.16 6.89 -20.31
CA PRO A 181 -17.25 6.64 -21.25
C PRO A 181 -17.12 5.28 -21.94
N MET A 182 -18.24 4.57 -22.14
CA MET A 182 -18.25 3.27 -22.81
C MET A 182 -17.59 3.32 -24.20
N THR A 183 -17.74 4.43 -24.93
CA THR A 183 -17.09 4.64 -26.22
C THR A 183 -15.56 4.64 -26.10
N GLN A 184 -15.02 5.28 -25.06
CA GLN A 184 -13.59 5.27 -24.75
C GLN A 184 -13.12 3.85 -24.38
N LEU A 185 -13.87 3.15 -23.53
CA LEU A 185 -13.54 1.80 -23.10
C LEU A 185 -13.58 0.80 -24.27
N LYS A 186 -14.53 0.94 -25.19
CA LYS A 186 -14.58 0.13 -26.42
C LYS A 186 -13.34 0.37 -27.30
N VAL A 187 -12.90 1.62 -27.45
CA VAL A 187 -11.66 1.94 -28.17
C VAL A 187 -10.45 1.36 -27.47
N MET A 188 -10.39 1.44 -26.13
CA MET A 188 -9.34 0.80 -25.34
C MET A 188 -9.29 -0.71 -25.62
N ARG A 189 -10.43 -1.42 -25.53
CA ARG A 189 -10.56 -2.87 -25.80
C ARG A 189 -9.98 -3.24 -27.16
N GLU A 190 -10.40 -2.55 -28.22
CA GLU A 190 -9.90 -2.86 -29.57
C GLU A 190 -8.41 -2.56 -29.70
N THR A 191 -7.93 -1.48 -29.08
CA THR A 191 -6.51 -1.11 -29.08
C THR A 191 -5.65 -2.17 -28.39
N ILE A 192 -6.06 -2.63 -27.20
CA ILE A 192 -5.31 -3.59 -26.39
C ILE A 192 -5.62 -5.06 -26.71
N ARG A 193 -6.28 -5.33 -27.84
CA ARG A 193 -6.64 -6.71 -28.23
C ARG A 193 -5.40 -7.58 -28.49
N SER A 194 -4.35 -6.99 -29.04
CA SER A 194 -3.10 -7.69 -29.41
C SER A 194 -2.06 -7.62 -28.29
N PHE A 195 -1.30 -8.70 -28.09
CA PHE A 195 -0.11 -8.66 -27.22
C PHE A 195 0.87 -7.56 -27.68
N GLY A 196 1.53 -6.92 -26.72
CA GLY A 196 2.41 -5.79 -26.95
C GLY A 196 1.72 -4.44 -27.13
N ALA A 197 0.41 -4.40 -27.28
CA ALA A 197 -0.33 -3.14 -27.40
C ALA A 197 -0.30 -2.31 -26.09
N LEU A 198 -0.41 -0.99 -26.26
CA LEU A 198 -0.60 0.00 -25.21
C LEU A 198 -1.77 0.89 -25.60
N TYR A 199 -2.54 1.30 -24.61
CA TYR A 199 -3.57 2.33 -24.76
C TYR A 199 -3.21 3.50 -23.85
N ASN A 200 -2.90 4.64 -24.46
CA ASN A 200 -2.60 5.88 -23.78
C ASN A 200 -3.19 7.03 -24.57
N PRO A 201 -4.49 7.33 -24.40
CA PRO A 201 -5.13 8.40 -25.13
C PRO A 201 -4.56 9.76 -24.65
N PRO A 202 -4.51 10.78 -25.52
CA PRO A 202 -3.97 12.09 -25.15
C PRO A 202 -4.78 12.80 -24.06
N ARG A 203 -6.05 12.39 -23.87
CA ARG A 203 -6.95 12.84 -22.81
C ARG A 203 -7.70 11.65 -22.22
N GLY A 204 -8.17 11.81 -20.98
CA GLY A 204 -9.02 10.85 -20.30
C GLY A 204 -8.35 10.17 -19.11
N HIS A 205 -9.16 9.37 -18.42
CA HIS A 205 -8.91 8.90 -17.06
C HIS A 205 -8.38 7.47 -16.96
N ILE A 206 -7.92 6.90 -18.07
CA ILE A 206 -7.45 5.51 -18.12
C ILE A 206 -6.32 5.30 -19.11
N VAL A 207 -5.41 4.40 -18.75
CA VAL A 207 -4.35 3.82 -19.60
C VAL A 207 -4.36 2.31 -19.44
N ALA A 208 -3.94 1.56 -20.46
CA ALA A 208 -3.88 0.10 -20.39
C ALA A 208 -2.72 -0.50 -21.17
N ALA A 209 -2.31 -1.71 -20.78
CA ALA A 209 -1.22 -2.43 -21.41
C ALA A 209 -1.50 -3.93 -21.49
N ARG A 210 -1.01 -4.53 -22.58
CA ARG A 210 -0.87 -5.99 -22.72
C ARG A 210 0.54 -6.43 -22.39
N PRO A 211 0.78 -7.69 -21.98
CA PRO A 211 2.14 -8.21 -21.94
C PRO A 211 2.79 -8.11 -23.32
N LYS A 212 4.10 -7.87 -23.36
CA LYS A 212 4.88 -7.80 -24.60
C LYS A 212 5.97 -8.85 -24.57
N GLU A 213 6.06 -9.65 -25.61
CA GLU A 213 7.22 -10.48 -25.84
C GLU A 213 8.35 -9.66 -26.46
N VAL A 214 9.54 -9.77 -25.90
CA VAL A 214 10.73 -9.07 -26.37
C VAL A 214 11.78 -10.11 -26.72
N ILE A 215 12.29 -9.99 -27.94
CA ILE A 215 13.37 -10.81 -28.47
C ILE A 215 14.62 -9.94 -28.50
N THR A 216 15.66 -10.38 -27.80
CA THR A 216 16.99 -9.77 -27.79
C THR A 216 18.01 -10.77 -28.33
N PRO A 217 19.22 -10.32 -28.69
CA PRO A 217 20.30 -11.25 -29.05
C PRO A 217 20.63 -12.25 -27.94
N SER A 218 20.39 -11.87 -26.68
CA SER A 218 20.61 -12.69 -25.49
C SER A 218 19.43 -13.61 -25.11
N GLY A 219 18.34 -13.60 -25.87
CA GLY A 219 17.20 -14.50 -25.66
C GLY A 219 15.84 -13.82 -25.72
N LYS A 220 14.82 -14.50 -25.20
CA LYS A 220 13.43 -14.06 -25.22
C LYS A 220 12.92 -13.85 -23.81
N TYR A 221 12.19 -12.76 -23.60
CA TYR A 221 11.51 -12.50 -22.34
C TYR A 221 10.14 -11.86 -22.56
N THR A 222 9.36 -11.76 -21.48
CA THR A 222 8.06 -11.09 -21.49
C THR A 222 8.07 -9.93 -20.52
N GLU A 223 7.76 -8.73 -21.01
CA GLU A 223 7.36 -7.60 -20.18
C GLU A 223 5.92 -7.81 -19.75
N HIS A 224 5.69 -7.93 -18.44
CA HIS A 224 4.34 -8.05 -17.90
C HIS A 224 3.61 -6.71 -17.99
N SER A 225 2.28 -6.76 -18.11
CA SER A 225 1.43 -5.58 -18.30
C SER A 225 1.63 -4.51 -17.22
N GLU A 226 1.84 -4.93 -15.99
CA GLU A 226 2.11 -4.10 -14.81
C GLU A 226 3.38 -3.28 -14.99
N TRP A 227 4.47 -3.97 -15.35
CA TRP A 227 5.75 -3.33 -15.60
C TRP A 227 5.64 -2.34 -16.75
N ARG A 228 4.93 -2.68 -17.83
CA ARG A 228 4.75 -1.78 -18.97
C ARG A 228 3.95 -0.52 -18.64
N LEU A 229 3.06 -0.56 -17.65
CA LEU A 229 2.36 0.63 -17.17
C LEU A 229 3.23 1.51 -16.28
N LEU A 230 4.09 0.90 -15.47
CA LEU A 230 4.84 1.56 -14.39
C LEU A 230 6.29 1.93 -14.74
N SER A 231 6.90 1.29 -15.74
CA SER A 231 8.32 1.43 -16.04
C SER A 231 8.68 2.77 -16.69
N GLY A 232 9.85 3.29 -16.33
CA GLY A 232 10.42 4.52 -16.89
C GLY A 232 10.01 5.80 -16.16
N GLN A 233 10.80 6.86 -16.32
CA GLN A 233 10.53 8.17 -15.68
C GLN A 233 9.24 8.82 -16.18
N ASN A 234 8.82 8.52 -17.42
CA ASN A 234 7.58 8.99 -18.01
C ASN A 234 6.63 7.81 -18.28
N SER A 235 6.43 6.96 -17.26
CA SER A 235 5.57 5.77 -17.33
C SER A 235 4.13 6.15 -17.72
N LEU A 236 3.34 5.18 -18.21
CA LEU A 236 1.95 5.47 -18.59
C LEU A 236 1.12 5.93 -17.37
N VAL A 237 1.41 5.37 -16.18
CA VAL A 237 0.78 5.83 -14.94
C VAL A 237 1.22 7.24 -14.58
N ALA A 238 2.50 7.60 -14.73
CA ALA A 238 2.96 8.96 -14.50
C ALA A 238 2.33 9.96 -15.48
N GLN A 239 2.18 9.58 -16.76
CA GLN A 239 1.48 10.40 -17.75
C GLN A 239 0.00 10.55 -17.46
N LEU A 240 -0.65 9.50 -16.91
CA LEU A 240 -2.04 9.55 -16.47
C LEU A 240 -2.19 10.53 -15.31
N THR A 241 -1.41 10.35 -14.25
CA THR A 241 -1.50 11.22 -13.07
C THR A 241 -1.13 12.66 -13.42
N ALA A 242 -0.12 12.91 -14.25
CA ALA A 242 0.23 14.27 -14.68
C ALA A 242 -0.92 15.04 -15.34
N ARG A 243 -1.87 14.36 -16.00
CA ARG A 243 -3.01 15.01 -16.68
C ARG A 243 -4.33 14.95 -15.91
N THR A 244 -4.50 14.02 -14.96
CA THR A 244 -5.76 13.85 -14.22
C THR A 244 -5.66 14.16 -12.73
N TYR A 245 -4.47 14.05 -12.14
CA TYR A 245 -4.31 14.11 -10.69
C TYR A 245 -4.65 15.49 -10.14
N ARG A 246 -5.48 15.45 -9.10
CA ARG A 246 -5.80 16.54 -8.19
C ARG A 246 -5.80 15.97 -6.77
N ARG A 247 -5.73 16.82 -5.73
CA ARG A 247 -5.74 16.37 -4.32
C ARG A 247 -6.96 15.49 -3.97
N ASP A 248 -8.02 15.59 -4.75
CA ASP A 248 -9.29 14.87 -4.65
C ASP A 248 -9.41 13.75 -5.70
N SER A 249 -8.30 13.13 -6.10
CA SER A 249 -8.28 12.02 -7.07
C SER A 249 -7.83 10.71 -6.44
N CYS A 250 -8.51 9.63 -6.79
CA CYS A 250 -8.07 8.27 -6.51
C CYS A 250 -7.26 7.69 -7.68
N LEU A 251 -6.43 6.69 -7.39
CA LEU A 251 -5.70 5.91 -8.37
C LEU A 251 -5.98 4.42 -8.17
N ILE A 252 -6.37 3.75 -9.24
CA ILE A 252 -6.60 2.31 -9.27
C ILE A 252 -5.64 1.71 -10.29
N LEU A 253 -4.81 0.75 -9.89
CA LEU A 253 -4.05 -0.09 -10.80
C LEU A 253 -4.66 -1.49 -10.79
N PHE A 254 -5.29 -1.89 -11.89
CA PHE A 254 -5.89 -3.21 -12.05
C PHE A 254 -5.03 -4.11 -12.92
N THR A 255 -4.96 -5.39 -12.57
CA THR A 255 -4.28 -6.43 -13.35
C THR A 255 -5.14 -7.69 -13.42
N PHE A 256 -5.24 -8.31 -14.59
CA PHE A 256 -6.04 -9.54 -14.71
C PHE A 256 -5.47 -10.67 -13.85
N ASN A 257 -4.15 -10.83 -13.86
CA ASN A 257 -3.44 -11.76 -12.99
C ASN A 257 -2.71 -11.01 -11.88
N SER A 258 -2.50 -11.67 -10.74
CA SER A 258 -1.71 -11.14 -9.64
C SER A 258 -0.29 -10.80 -10.10
N PRO A 259 0.34 -9.75 -9.56
CA PRO A 259 1.75 -9.50 -9.81
C PRO A 259 2.55 -10.73 -9.38
N CYS A 260 3.28 -11.32 -10.32
CA CYS A 260 3.90 -12.63 -10.10
C CYS A 260 5.06 -12.56 -9.08
N SER A 261 5.16 -13.60 -8.26
CA SER A 261 6.14 -13.66 -7.16
C SER A 261 7.59 -13.62 -7.64
N THR A 262 7.88 -14.28 -8.76
CA THR A 262 9.25 -14.52 -9.26
C THR A 262 9.81 -13.46 -10.20
N LYS A 263 8.97 -12.53 -10.71
CA LYS A 263 9.43 -11.46 -11.62
C LYS A 263 8.98 -10.07 -11.19
N CYS A 264 7.67 -9.86 -11.06
CA CYS A 264 7.10 -8.56 -10.73
C CYS A 264 7.45 -8.17 -9.29
N LEU A 265 7.47 -9.13 -8.38
CA LEU A 265 7.71 -8.89 -6.95
C LEU A 265 9.08 -9.35 -6.47
N ALA A 266 9.91 -9.91 -7.35
CA ALA A 266 11.29 -10.26 -7.03
C ALA A 266 12.15 -8.99 -7.03
N GLU A 267 12.74 -8.62 -5.89
CA GLU A 267 13.46 -7.34 -5.70
C GLU A 267 14.63 -7.15 -6.67
N ALA A 268 15.43 -8.20 -6.89
CA ALA A 268 16.52 -8.20 -7.87
C ALA A 268 16.05 -8.46 -9.32
N GLY A 269 14.74 -8.53 -9.55
CA GLY A 269 14.15 -8.81 -10.85
C GLY A 269 14.25 -7.60 -11.78
N ARG A 270 14.76 -7.80 -13.00
CA ARG A 270 14.78 -6.77 -14.06
C ARG A 270 13.40 -6.18 -14.42
N SER A 271 12.32 -6.90 -14.11
CA SER A 271 10.94 -6.50 -14.32
C SER A 271 10.19 -6.31 -13.00
N ASN A 272 10.93 -6.05 -11.92
CA ASN A 272 10.38 -5.70 -10.62
C ASN A 272 9.54 -4.43 -10.73
N ILE A 273 8.40 -4.42 -10.03
CA ILE A 273 7.49 -3.28 -9.98
C ILE A 273 7.34 -2.71 -8.57
N VAL A 274 7.98 -3.28 -7.54
CA VAL A 274 7.74 -2.93 -6.13
C VAL A 274 7.99 -1.44 -5.90
N GLY A 275 9.20 -0.96 -6.21
CA GLY A 275 9.54 0.46 -6.05
C GLY A 275 8.73 1.37 -6.99
N MET A 276 8.46 0.93 -8.22
CA MET A 276 7.69 1.72 -9.19
C MET A 276 6.23 1.90 -8.76
N THR A 277 5.66 0.85 -8.17
CA THR A 277 4.30 0.87 -7.61
C THR A 277 4.25 1.83 -6.43
N SER A 278 5.16 1.70 -5.47
CA SER A 278 5.25 2.63 -4.33
C SER A 278 5.36 4.09 -4.80
N ASN A 279 6.19 4.36 -5.82
CA ASN A 279 6.34 5.71 -6.38
C ASN A 279 5.06 6.21 -7.05
N ALA A 280 4.36 5.37 -7.81
CA ALA A 280 3.11 5.75 -8.50
C ALA A 280 2.00 6.15 -7.51
N PHE A 281 2.00 5.55 -6.33
CA PHE A 281 0.99 5.72 -5.29
C PHE A 281 1.40 6.66 -4.16
N PHE A 282 2.65 7.15 -4.16
CA PHE A 282 3.23 7.91 -3.04
C PHE A 282 2.43 9.17 -2.67
N ALA A 283 1.97 9.92 -3.66
CA ALA A 283 1.24 11.16 -3.44
C ALA A 283 -0.26 10.96 -3.15
N MET A 284 -0.76 9.72 -3.18
CA MET A 284 -2.18 9.40 -3.07
C MET A 284 -2.55 9.10 -1.61
N ASP A 285 -3.69 9.63 -1.17
CA ASP A 285 -4.32 9.26 0.09
C ASP A 285 -4.60 7.75 0.11
N ASN A 286 -4.31 7.09 1.24
CA ASN A 286 -4.49 5.66 1.42
C ASN A 286 -5.92 5.23 1.08
N ASN A 287 -6.94 5.98 1.51
CA ASN A 287 -8.36 5.68 1.25
C ASN A 287 -8.75 5.79 -0.24
N TYR A 288 -7.87 6.33 -1.07
CA TYR A 288 -8.11 6.61 -2.49
C TYR A 288 -7.06 5.96 -3.38
N LYS A 289 -6.45 4.87 -2.92
CA LYS A 289 -5.58 4.04 -3.75
C LYS A 289 -5.83 2.55 -3.60
N ALA A 290 -5.68 1.84 -4.71
CA ALA A 290 -5.76 0.39 -4.74
C ALA A 290 -4.91 -0.21 -5.86
N PHE A 291 -4.17 -1.27 -5.55
CA PHE A 291 -3.69 -2.24 -6.53
C PHE A 291 -4.64 -3.43 -6.48
N VAL A 292 -5.36 -3.64 -7.58
CA VAL A 292 -6.31 -4.74 -7.74
C VAL A 292 -5.77 -5.80 -8.67
N PHE A 293 -5.96 -7.08 -8.31
CA PHE A 293 -5.87 -8.16 -9.28
C PHE A 293 -7.13 -9.05 -9.26
N GLN A 294 -7.39 -9.79 -10.35
CA GLN A 294 -8.56 -10.66 -10.43
C GLN A 294 -8.25 -12.14 -10.14
N SER A 295 -7.20 -12.68 -10.76
CA SER A 295 -6.82 -14.09 -10.65
C SER A 295 -5.39 -14.25 -10.16
N ILE A 296 -5.07 -15.32 -9.43
CA ILE A 296 -3.68 -15.65 -9.11
C ILE A 296 -2.95 -16.02 -10.40
N PHE A 297 -1.75 -15.48 -10.59
CA PHE A 297 -0.92 -15.80 -11.74
C PHE A 297 -0.66 -17.31 -11.81
N SER A 298 -0.88 -17.91 -12.98
CA SER A 298 -0.91 -19.37 -13.12
C SER A 298 0.39 -20.08 -12.72
N TYR A 299 1.56 -19.43 -12.81
CA TYR A 299 2.80 -20.03 -12.31
C TYR A 299 2.89 -20.02 -10.79
N ASP A 300 2.25 -19.06 -10.12
CA ASP A 300 2.19 -19.00 -8.66
C ASP A 300 1.14 -19.97 -8.08
N MET A 301 0.31 -20.58 -8.94
CA MET A 301 -0.61 -21.67 -8.58
C MET A 301 0.08 -23.03 -8.48
N LYS A 302 1.31 -23.16 -8.97
CA LYS A 302 1.99 -24.45 -8.96
C LYS A 302 2.37 -24.87 -7.53
N PRO A 303 2.49 -26.18 -7.25
CA PRO A 303 2.78 -26.68 -5.91
C PRO A 303 4.10 -26.16 -5.31
N GLU A 304 5.07 -25.76 -6.15
CA GLU A 304 6.37 -25.29 -5.69
C GLU A 304 6.31 -23.90 -5.05
N VAL A 305 5.27 -23.12 -5.33
CA VAL A 305 5.03 -21.83 -4.67
C VAL A 305 4.08 -22.07 -3.51
N THR A 306 4.55 -21.94 -2.27
CA THR A 306 3.70 -22.12 -1.09
C THR A 306 2.78 -20.91 -0.89
N ARG A 307 1.67 -21.10 -0.15
CA ARG A 307 0.77 -20.00 0.26
C ARG A 307 1.55 -18.89 0.98
N GLN A 308 2.42 -19.27 1.91
CA GLN A 308 3.29 -18.34 2.63
C GLN A 308 4.23 -17.56 1.69
N ALA A 309 4.93 -18.25 0.79
CA ALA A 309 5.88 -17.59 -0.12
C ALA A 309 5.20 -16.59 -1.06
N LEU A 310 3.98 -16.91 -1.52
CA LEU A 310 3.17 -16.01 -2.34
C LEU A 310 2.70 -14.80 -1.53
N LEU A 311 2.23 -15.02 -0.30
CA LEU A 311 1.81 -13.95 0.60
C LEU A 311 2.97 -13.00 0.92
N ASP A 312 4.14 -13.54 1.28
CA ASP A 312 5.35 -12.78 1.54
C ASP A 312 5.75 -11.94 0.32
N ALA A 313 5.60 -12.48 -0.89
CA ALA A 313 5.87 -11.72 -2.11
C ALA A 313 4.89 -10.56 -2.29
N TRP A 314 3.59 -10.79 -2.07
CA TRP A 314 2.54 -9.76 -2.16
C TRP A 314 2.74 -8.65 -1.12
N HIS A 315 3.14 -8.99 0.11
CA HIS A 315 3.41 -8.01 1.18
C HIS A 315 4.60 -7.10 0.92
N ARG A 316 5.42 -7.37 -0.11
CA ARG A 316 6.44 -6.41 -0.58
C ARG A 316 5.83 -5.13 -1.14
N LEU A 317 4.56 -5.14 -1.51
CA LEU A 317 3.80 -3.95 -1.92
C LEU A 317 3.31 -3.16 -0.70
N CYS A 318 4.22 -2.73 0.17
CA CYS A 318 3.90 -2.20 1.50
C CYS A 318 3.14 -0.86 1.54
N ASN A 319 3.21 -0.05 0.48
CA ASN A 319 2.63 1.31 0.45
C ASN A 319 1.37 1.43 -0.41
N VAL A 320 0.79 0.29 -0.81
CA VAL A 320 -0.43 0.25 -1.61
C VAL A 320 -1.32 -0.89 -1.12
N PRO A 321 -2.61 -0.64 -0.83
CA PRO A 321 -3.55 -1.71 -0.55
C PRO A 321 -3.64 -2.64 -1.75
N LEU A 322 -3.33 -3.93 -1.52
CA LEU A 322 -3.49 -4.97 -2.52
C LEU A 322 -4.83 -5.67 -2.28
N LEU A 323 -5.67 -5.70 -3.30
CA LEU A 323 -6.98 -6.34 -3.25
C LEU A 323 -7.12 -7.37 -4.37
N ARG A 324 -7.81 -8.46 -4.07
CA ARG A 324 -8.28 -9.40 -5.07
C ARG A 324 -9.76 -9.14 -5.36
N CYS A 325 -10.09 -8.74 -6.58
CA CYS A 325 -11.46 -8.56 -7.04
C CYS A 325 -11.85 -9.68 -8.00
N ASP A 326 -12.63 -10.64 -7.53
CA ASP A 326 -13.20 -11.72 -8.35
C ASP A 326 -14.72 -11.65 -8.38
N ASN A 327 -15.40 -12.69 -8.88
CA ASN A 327 -16.86 -12.69 -8.99
C ASN A 327 -17.59 -12.50 -7.65
N ASN A 328 -16.94 -12.75 -6.52
CA ASN A 328 -17.51 -12.63 -5.17
C ASN A 328 -17.30 -11.25 -4.54
N GLY A 329 -16.62 -10.34 -5.25
CA GLY A 329 -16.31 -9.00 -4.75
C GLY A 329 -14.82 -8.76 -4.61
N CYS A 330 -14.47 -7.67 -3.94
CA CYS A 330 -13.09 -7.29 -3.66
C CYS A 330 -12.73 -7.63 -2.22
N GLN A 331 -11.62 -8.33 -2.02
CA GLN A 331 -11.12 -8.74 -0.72
C GLN A 331 -9.70 -8.20 -0.51
N ASP A 332 -9.42 -7.74 0.71
CA ASP A 332 -8.13 -7.20 1.10
C ASP A 332 -7.13 -8.33 1.37
N CYS A 333 -5.91 -8.21 0.83
CA CYS A 333 -4.87 -9.22 0.94
C CYS A 333 -3.93 -9.04 2.16
N THR A 334 -4.23 -8.12 3.07
CA THR A 334 -3.41 -7.78 4.26
C THR A 334 -3.37 -8.85 5.34
N ALA A 335 -4.32 -9.80 5.35
CA ALA A 335 -4.31 -10.90 6.31
C ALA A 335 -2.97 -11.65 6.27
N THR A 336 -2.31 -11.81 7.43
CA THR A 336 -0.96 -12.38 7.53
C THR A 336 -0.97 -13.90 7.63
N ASP A 337 -2.10 -14.50 8.01
CA ASP A 337 -2.26 -15.94 8.02
C ASP A 337 -2.48 -16.46 6.59
N PRO A 338 -1.52 -17.21 6.02
CA PRO A 338 -1.66 -17.74 4.68
C PRO A 338 -2.87 -18.66 4.53
N GLU A 339 -3.31 -19.39 5.55
CA GLU A 339 -4.44 -20.33 5.44
C GLU A 339 -5.78 -19.62 5.35
N ASN A 340 -5.92 -18.51 6.09
CA ASN A 340 -7.14 -17.73 6.15
C ASN A 340 -7.13 -16.49 5.25
N ASN A 341 -6.07 -16.26 4.47
CA ASN A 341 -6.00 -15.09 3.59
C ASN A 341 -7.02 -15.23 2.43
N PRO A 342 -8.00 -14.32 2.31
CA PRO A 342 -9.05 -14.38 1.29
C PRO A 342 -8.50 -14.35 -0.14
N CYS A 343 -7.44 -13.58 -0.38
CA CYS A 343 -6.83 -13.45 -1.70
C CYS A 343 -6.14 -14.73 -2.18
N LEU A 344 -5.82 -15.65 -1.27
CA LEU A 344 -5.24 -16.96 -1.57
C LEU A 344 -6.31 -18.05 -1.78
N ALA A 345 -7.59 -17.72 -1.80
CA ALA A 345 -8.64 -18.70 -2.11
C ALA A 345 -8.37 -19.41 -3.45
N GLY A 346 -8.40 -20.75 -3.43
CA GLY A 346 -8.09 -21.60 -4.58
C GLY A 346 -6.60 -21.96 -4.75
N LYS A 347 -5.68 -21.36 -3.99
CA LYS A 347 -4.28 -21.81 -3.92
C LYS A 347 -4.17 -23.04 -2.99
N ALA A 348 -3.83 -24.19 -3.57
CA ALA A 348 -3.58 -25.43 -2.83
C ALA A 348 -2.28 -25.39 -2.01
#